data_AF-A0A934TY27-F1
#
_entry.id   AF-A0A934TY27-F1
#
_cell.length_a   1.000
_cell.length_b   1.000
_cell.length_c   1.000
_cell.angle_alpha   90.00
_cell.angle_beta   90.00
_cell.angle_gamma   90.00
#
_symmetry.space_group_name_H-M   'P 1'
#
loop_
_entity.id
_entity.type
_entity.pdbx_description
1 polymer ?
#
loop_
_entity_poly.entity_id
_entity_poly.type
_entity_poly.pdbx_seq_one_letter_code
_entity_poly.pdbx_strand_id
1 'polypeptide(L)'
;MAFPAPKKPARDASSLDRPWEAGDSIPAPEAIHGDGDSAWALWNEVSQQHERRFADTAPMTLPPGMRHDEPGWAATQPSGAAPLAPPARKAAESQPLFTLEAAMLVARRNNRVCPRPERWDAFTRMLPARKTSRGTLQPPVPPTGPAWDVTPPLSKRLCFREQIEWAEGAGLLENVLAFMQAMSEEDWLHIGED
;
A
#
# COMPACT_ATOMS: atom_id res chain seq x y z
N MET A 1 42.43 -26.80 -12.20
CA MET A 1 42.82 -25.38 -12.36
C MET A 1 41.72 -24.55 -11.73
N ALA A 2 41.97 -23.90 -10.60
CA ALA A 2 40.98 -23.05 -9.92
C ALA A 2 41.22 -21.59 -10.31
N PHE A 3 40.18 -20.92 -10.83
CA PHE A 3 40.24 -19.49 -11.16
C PHE A 3 40.01 -18.66 -9.88
N PRO A 4 40.84 -17.66 -9.57
CA PRO A 4 40.61 -16.77 -8.43
C PRO A 4 39.44 -15.82 -8.72
N ALA A 5 38.55 -15.66 -7.74
CA ALA A 5 37.45 -14.69 -7.80
C ALA A 5 37.98 -13.24 -7.77
N PRO A 6 37.34 -12.30 -8.51
CA PRO A 6 37.76 -10.90 -8.51
C PRO A 6 37.46 -10.24 -7.16
N LYS A 7 38.48 -9.62 -6.56
CA LYS A 7 38.36 -8.76 -5.37
C LYS A 7 37.57 -7.51 -5.74
N LYS A 8 36.46 -7.24 -5.04
CA LYS A 8 35.72 -5.97 -5.16
C LYS A 8 36.65 -4.82 -4.70
N PRO A 9 36.75 -3.71 -5.46
CA PRO A 9 37.52 -2.56 -5.01
C PRO A 9 36.83 -1.89 -3.82
N ALA A 10 37.63 -1.46 -2.84
CA ALA A 10 37.17 -0.65 -1.71
C ALA A 10 36.66 0.71 -2.22
N ARG A 11 35.50 1.15 -1.71
CA ARG A 11 34.81 2.37 -2.15
C ARG A 11 35.42 3.57 -1.43
N ASP A 12 35.87 4.57 -2.19
CA ASP A 12 36.49 5.80 -1.71
C ASP A 12 35.43 6.74 -1.11
N ALA A 13 35.72 7.33 0.06
CA ALA A 13 34.80 8.22 0.78
C ALA A 13 34.49 9.52 0.01
N SER A 14 35.32 9.86 -0.99
CA SER A 14 35.09 11.01 -1.90
C SER A 14 33.96 10.78 -2.93
N SER A 15 33.32 9.61 -2.93
CA SER A 15 32.22 9.26 -3.86
C SER A 15 30.95 10.12 -3.67
N LEU A 16 30.76 10.76 -2.51
CA LEU A 16 29.51 11.44 -2.16
C LEU A 16 29.42 12.89 -2.68
N ASP A 17 30.56 13.51 -3.01
CA ASP A 17 30.62 14.90 -3.51
C ASP A 17 30.52 15.01 -5.04
N ARG A 18 30.38 13.89 -5.75
CA ARG A 18 30.27 13.90 -7.22
C ARG A 18 28.81 14.00 -7.66
N PRO A 19 28.53 14.75 -8.75
CA PRO A 19 27.22 14.76 -9.38
C PRO A 19 26.81 13.34 -9.78
N TRP A 20 25.58 12.97 -9.48
CA TRP A 20 25.04 11.63 -9.73
C TRP A 20 24.93 11.32 -11.23
N GLU A 21 25.51 10.20 -11.68
CA GLU A 21 25.44 9.75 -13.07
C GLU A 21 24.47 8.57 -13.25
N ALA A 22 23.87 8.46 -14.44
CA ALA A 22 22.94 7.39 -14.77
C ALA A 22 23.66 6.03 -14.85
N GLY A 23 23.55 5.23 -13.78
CA GLY A 23 24.30 3.98 -13.60
C GLY A 23 24.95 3.87 -12.23
N ASP A 24 24.99 4.96 -11.47
CA ASP A 24 25.47 4.95 -10.10
C ASP A 24 24.55 4.12 -9.21
N SER A 25 25.17 3.29 -8.36
CA SER A 25 24.45 2.47 -7.39
C SER A 25 24.07 3.32 -6.20
N ILE A 26 22.76 3.53 -5.98
CA ILE A 26 22.21 4.26 -4.83
C ILE A 26 22.95 3.80 -3.58
N PRO A 27 23.60 4.69 -2.81
CA PRO A 27 24.28 4.29 -1.59
C PRO A 27 23.25 3.64 -0.68
N ALA A 28 23.42 2.33 -0.44
CA ALA A 28 22.59 1.63 0.52
C ALA A 28 22.80 2.33 1.86
N PRO A 29 21.73 2.82 2.52
CA PRO A 29 21.88 3.38 3.84
C PRO A 29 22.49 2.31 4.74
N GLU A 30 23.56 2.66 5.45
CA GLU A 30 24.16 1.78 6.43
C GLU A 30 23.14 1.59 7.55
N ALA A 31 22.48 0.43 7.55
CA ALA A 31 21.51 0.08 8.57
C ALA A 31 22.27 -0.28 9.85
N ILE A 32 22.40 0.69 10.74
CA ILE A 32 22.98 0.47 12.07
C ILE A 32 21.91 -0.22 12.92
N HIS A 33 22.11 -1.50 13.24
CA HIS A 33 21.26 -2.24 14.17
C HIS A 33 21.69 -1.91 15.60
N GLY A 34 20.98 -0.98 16.25
CA GLY A 34 21.06 -0.74 17.70
C GLY A 34 20.00 -1.54 18.46
N ASP A 35 20.24 -1.84 19.73
CA ASP A 35 19.24 -2.42 20.64
C ASP A 35 18.02 -1.48 20.78
N GLY A 36 16.81 -2.03 20.96
CA GLY A 36 15.53 -1.33 20.80
C GLY A 36 15.39 -0.01 21.59
N ASP A 37 15.98 0.08 22.79
CA ASP A 37 15.98 1.30 23.60
C ASP A 37 16.92 2.39 23.03
N SER A 38 18.06 1.99 22.48
CA SER A 38 19.03 2.92 21.86
C SER A 38 18.51 3.52 20.55
N ALA A 39 17.73 2.74 19.79
CA ALA A 39 17.12 3.20 18.52
C ALA A 39 16.03 4.26 18.75
N TRP A 40 15.22 4.08 19.81
CA TRP A 40 14.19 5.05 20.19
C TRP A 40 14.79 6.36 20.71
N ALA A 41 15.87 6.28 21.49
CA ALA A 41 16.59 7.47 21.95
C ALA A 41 17.16 8.29 20.79
N LEU A 42 17.78 7.61 19.81
CA LEU A 42 18.37 8.24 18.63
C LEU A 42 17.30 8.88 17.72
N TRP A 43 16.13 8.23 17.59
CA TRP A 43 14.99 8.81 16.88
C TRP A 43 14.43 10.07 17.57
N ASN A 44 14.32 10.06 18.90
CA ASN A 44 13.88 11.24 19.67
C ASN A 44 14.85 12.41 19.53
N GLU A 45 16.16 12.13 19.56
CA GLU A 45 17.19 13.16 19.40
C GLU A 45 17.14 13.80 18.02
N VAL A 46 17.06 12.99 16.96
CA VAL A 46 16.93 13.48 15.57
C VAL A 46 15.65 14.29 15.40
N SER A 47 14.53 13.84 15.97
CA SER A 47 13.24 14.55 15.90
C SER A 47 13.30 15.90 16.60
N GLN A 48 13.88 15.97 17.81
CA GLN A 48 14.08 17.24 18.52
C GLN A 48 15.02 18.18 17.77
N GLN A 49 16.08 17.65 17.13
CA GLN A 49 16.97 18.46 16.30
C GLN A 49 16.22 19.05 15.09
N HIS A 50 15.28 18.28 14.53
CA HIS A 50 14.43 18.73 13.43
C HIS A 50 13.43 19.80 13.89
N GLU A 51 12.75 19.60 15.02
CA GLU A 51 11.81 20.56 15.60
C GLU A 51 12.48 21.89 15.97
N ARG A 52 13.70 21.85 16.52
CA ARG A 52 14.49 23.06 16.84
C ARG A 52 14.84 23.92 15.63
N ARG A 53 14.84 23.35 14.41
CA ARG A 53 15.09 24.12 13.16
C ARG A 53 13.89 24.94 12.72
N PHE A 54 12.69 24.61 13.19
CA PHE A 54 11.51 25.40 12.93
C PHE A 54 11.37 26.42 14.06
N ALA A 55 11.50 27.71 13.75
CA ALA A 55 11.08 28.73 14.70
C ALA A 55 9.58 28.56 15.00
N ASP A 56 9.14 28.90 16.21
CA ASP A 56 7.72 29.02 16.53
C ASP A 56 7.08 29.91 15.47
N THR A 57 6.25 29.30 14.63
CA THR A 57 5.51 30.01 13.60
C THR A 57 4.42 30.79 14.31
N ALA A 58 4.78 31.95 14.84
CA ALA A 58 3.80 32.89 15.38
C ALA A 58 2.80 33.19 14.24
N PRO A 59 1.48 33.03 14.46
CA PRO A 59 0.51 33.34 13.44
C PRO A 59 0.70 34.81 13.04
N MET A 60 1.02 35.03 11.77
CA MET A 60 1.25 36.35 11.21
C MET A 60 -0.08 37.10 11.21
N THR A 61 -0.34 37.87 12.27
CA THR A 61 -1.64 38.50 12.46
C THR A 61 -1.86 39.69 11.54
N LEU A 62 -0.81 40.32 11.02
CA LEU A 62 -0.92 41.34 9.97
C LEU A 62 0.40 41.45 9.16
N PRO A 63 0.37 41.45 7.81
CA PRO A 63 1.52 41.85 7.02
C PRO A 63 1.82 43.35 7.19
N PRO A 64 3.11 43.76 7.24
CA PRO A 64 3.49 45.16 7.41
C PRO A 64 2.97 46.00 6.22
N GLY A 65 2.03 46.90 6.50
CA GLY A 65 1.47 47.83 5.51
C GLY A 65 -0.05 47.80 5.35
N MET A 66 -0.77 46.81 5.89
CA MET A 66 -2.24 46.82 5.87
C MET A 66 -2.83 47.61 7.04
N ARG A 67 -3.78 48.51 6.74
CA ARG A 67 -4.65 49.17 7.74
C ARG A 67 -5.93 48.34 7.90
N HIS A 68 -6.52 48.36 9.10
CA HIS A 68 -7.73 47.61 9.44
C HIS A 68 -8.96 47.90 8.54
N ASP A 69 -8.94 48.99 7.77
CA ASP A 69 -10.06 49.49 6.98
C ASP A 69 -10.00 49.10 5.48
N GLU A 70 -8.96 48.40 5.03
CA GLU A 70 -8.89 47.91 3.65
C GLU A 70 -9.42 46.47 3.55
N PRO A 71 -10.36 46.18 2.62
CA PRO A 71 -10.71 44.81 2.30
C PRO A 71 -9.45 44.08 1.78
N GLY A 72 -8.89 43.19 2.59
CA GLY A 72 -7.63 42.47 2.32
C GLY A 72 -7.66 41.44 1.19
N TRP A 73 -8.63 41.52 0.28
CA TRP A 73 -8.76 40.62 -0.85
C TRP A 73 -8.72 41.42 -2.14
N ALA A 74 -7.63 41.30 -2.89
CA ALA A 74 -7.62 41.77 -4.27
C ALA A 74 -8.69 41.01 -5.06
N ALA A 75 -9.54 41.73 -5.80
CA ALA A 75 -10.47 41.11 -6.72
C ALA A 75 -9.68 40.21 -7.69
N THR A 76 -9.97 38.91 -7.65
CA THR A 76 -9.30 37.92 -8.49
C THR A 76 -9.67 38.24 -9.94
N GLN A 77 -8.75 38.87 -10.67
CA GLN A 77 -8.90 38.96 -12.11
C GLN A 77 -8.70 37.56 -12.68
N PRO A 78 -9.67 37.00 -13.43
CA PRO A 78 -9.44 35.75 -14.13
C PRO A 78 -8.35 36.03 -15.16
N SER A 79 -7.14 35.53 -14.90
CA SER A 79 -6.13 35.38 -15.94
C SER A 79 -6.84 34.69 -17.10
N GLY A 80 -6.87 35.34 -18.26
CA GLY A 80 -7.38 34.80 -19.51
C GLY A 80 -6.51 33.63 -19.99
N ALA A 81 -6.43 32.58 -19.18
CA ALA A 81 -5.99 31.28 -19.60
C ALA A 81 -7.09 30.78 -20.54
N ALA A 82 -6.71 30.58 -21.81
CA ALA A 82 -7.45 29.70 -22.69
C ALA A 82 -7.84 28.45 -21.89
N PRO A 83 -9.06 27.90 -22.04
CA PRO A 83 -9.42 26.68 -21.34
C PRO A 83 -8.35 25.66 -21.65
N LEU A 84 -7.50 25.37 -20.66
CA LEU A 84 -6.65 24.21 -20.68
C LEU A 84 -7.65 23.08 -20.79
N ALA A 85 -7.76 22.52 -22.00
CA ALA A 85 -8.47 21.29 -22.20
C ALA A 85 -8.01 20.36 -21.07
N PRO A 86 -8.94 19.75 -20.31
CA PRO A 86 -8.53 18.80 -19.29
C PRO A 86 -7.51 17.88 -19.95
N PRO A 87 -6.35 17.60 -19.32
CA PRO A 87 -5.35 16.75 -19.93
C PRO A 87 -6.12 15.53 -20.39
N ALA A 88 -6.11 15.27 -21.70
CA ALA A 88 -6.83 14.17 -22.28
C ALA A 88 -6.40 12.97 -21.44
N ARG A 89 -7.28 12.52 -20.54
CA ARG A 89 -7.09 11.27 -19.82
C ARG A 89 -6.97 10.32 -20.98
N LYS A 90 -5.75 9.85 -21.29
CA LYS A 90 -5.50 8.87 -22.33
C LYS A 90 -6.64 7.88 -22.17
N ALA A 91 -7.51 7.84 -23.19
CA ALA A 91 -8.79 7.16 -23.14
C ALA A 91 -8.55 5.87 -22.38
N ALA A 92 -9.16 5.77 -21.18
CA ALA A 92 -8.85 4.74 -20.20
C ALA A 92 -8.72 3.43 -20.95
N GLU A 93 -7.46 3.01 -21.17
CA GLU A 93 -7.14 1.78 -21.88
C GLU A 93 -7.90 0.74 -21.10
N SER A 94 -8.93 0.18 -21.74
CA SER A 94 -10.00 -0.63 -21.19
C SER A 94 -9.47 -1.46 -20.02
N GLN A 95 -9.44 -0.86 -18.82
CA GLN A 95 -8.88 -1.58 -17.70
C GLN A 95 -9.85 -2.73 -17.50
N PRO A 96 -9.37 -3.97 -17.40
CA PRO A 96 -10.26 -5.09 -17.23
C PRO A 96 -11.18 -4.73 -16.07
N LEU A 97 -12.50 -4.76 -16.31
CA LEU A 97 -13.50 -4.32 -15.34
C LEU A 97 -13.36 -5.06 -13.99
N PHE A 98 -12.64 -6.18 -14.02
CA PHE A 98 -12.33 -7.06 -12.91
C PHE A 98 -10.79 -7.17 -12.79
N THR A 99 -10.17 -6.34 -11.95
CA THR A 99 -8.75 -6.45 -11.56
C THR A 99 -8.61 -7.04 -10.17
N LEU A 100 -7.48 -7.69 -9.89
CA LEU A 100 -7.17 -8.18 -8.53
C LEU A 100 -7.26 -7.04 -7.51
N GLU A 101 -6.73 -5.87 -7.86
CA GLU A 101 -6.82 -4.66 -7.03
C GLU A 101 -8.27 -4.28 -6.71
N ALA A 102 -9.18 -4.35 -7.68
CA ALA A 102 -10.61 -4.09 -7.44
C ALA A 102 -11.21 -5.12 -6.47
N ALA A 103 -10.89 -6.41 -6.63
CA ALA A 103 -11.32 -7.47 -5.71
C ALA A 103 -10.79 -7.25 -4.29
N MET A 104 -9.51 -6.87 -4.17
CA MET A 104 -8.86 -6.57 -2.90
C MET A 104 -9.44 -5.33 -2.22
N LEU A 105 -9.83 -4.30 -2.99
CA LEU A 105 -10.52 -3.12 -2.48
C LEU A 105 -11.89 -3.47 -1.91
N VAL A 106 -12.68 -4.31 -2.59
CA VAL A 106 -13.98 -4.78 -2.09
C VAL A 106 -13.81 -5.62 -0.82
N ALA A 107 -12.79 -6.49 -0.78
CA ALA A 107 -12.48 -7.34 0.37
C ALA A 107 -12.05 -6.56 1.63
N ARG A 108 -11.45 -5.37 1.47
CA ARG A 108 -10.96 -4.52 2.57
C ARG A 108 -11.88 -3.35 2.92
N ARG A 109 -12.94 -3.14 2.14
CA ARG A 109 -13.89 -2.05 2.36
C ARG A 109 -14.48 -2.14 3.77
N ASN A 110 -14.79 -1.00 4.39
CA ASN A 110 -15.45 -0.95 5.70
C ASN A 110 -14.75 -1.76 6.80
N ASN A 111 -13.41 -1.89 6.76
CA ASN A 111 -12.63 -2.70 7.71
C ASN A 111 -12.95 -4.21 7.71
N ARG A 112 -13.48 -4.74 6.59
CA ARG A 112 -13.66 -6.17 6.38
C ARG A 112 -12.32 -6.93 6.47
N VAL A 113 -12.37 -8.13 7.02
CA VAL A 113 -11.23 -9.04 7.19
C VAL A 113 -11.35 -10.20 6.20
N CYS A 114 -12.46 -10.93 6.30
CA CYS A 114 -12.81 -12.09 5.49
C CYS A 114 -14.33 -12.34 5.59
N PRO A 115 -14.91 -13.16 4.70
CA PRO A 115 -16.31 -13.60 4.85
C PRO A 115 -16.48 -14.48 6.10
N ARG A 116 -17.70 -14.53 6.67
CA ARG A 116 -18.06 -15.48 7.73
C ARG A 116 -17.91 -16.94 7.24
N PRO A 117 -17.71 -17.92 8.15
CA PRO A 117 -17.39 -19.30 7.78
C PRO A 117 -18.34 -19.92 6.75
N GLU A 118 -19.66 -19.73 6.88
CA GLU A 118 -20.66 -20.28 5.95
C GLU A 118 -20.47 -19.78 4.52
N ARG A 119 -20.22 -18.47 4.37
CA ARG A 119 -19.98 -17.82 3.08
C ARG A 119 -18.60 -18.12 2.54
N TRP A 120 -17.61 -18.25 3.43
CA TRP A 120 -16.25 -18.61 3.05
C TRP A 120 -16.20 -20.05 2.50
N ASP A 121 -16.91 -21.00 3.10
CA ASP A 121 -17.00 -22.36 2.57
C ASP A 121 -17.71 -22.40 1.20
N ALA A 122 -18.70 -21.54 0.97
CA ALA A 122 -19.32 -21.39 -0.36
C ALA A 122 -18.31 -20.81 -1.37
N PHE A 123 -17.55 -19.80 -0.97
CA PHE A 123 -16.50 -19.19 -1.78
C PHE A 123 -15.42 -20.20 -2.17
N THR A 124 -14.90 -20.97 -1.21
CA THR A 124 -13.86 -21.99 -1.49
C THR A 124 -14.38 -23.09 -2.42
N ARG A 125 -15.65 -23.48 -2.33
CA ARG A 125 -16.27 -24.44 -3.27
C ARG A 125 -16.34 -23.92 -4.72
N MET A 126 -16.34 -22.60 -4.92
CA MET A 126 -16.30 -22.00 -6.25
C MET A 126 -14.90 -22.03 -6.88
N LEU A 127 -13.85 -22.26 -6.10
CA LEU A 127 -12.46 -22.26 -6.58
C LEU A 127 -12.07 -23.67 -7.08
N PRO A 128 -11.83 -23.86 -8.39
CA PRO A 128 -11.40 -25.13 -8.92
C PRO A 128 -9.92 -25.38 -8.59
N ALA A 129 -9.57 -26.66 -8.49
CA ALA A 129 -8.18 -27.08 -8.47
C ALA A 129 -7.51 -26.77 -9.82
N ARG A 130 -6.31 -26.19 -9.79
CA ARG A 130 -5.58 -25.82 -11.00
C ARG A 130 -4.65 -26.96 -11.39
N LYS A 131 -4.75 -27.44 -12.64
CA LYS A 131 -3.79 -28.39 -13.20
C LYS A 131 -2.60 -27.61 -13.75
N THR A 132 -1.43 -27.79 -13.15
CA THR A 132 -0.16 -27.27 -13.65
C THR A 132 0.66 -28.40 -14.29
N SER A 133 1.67 -28.06 -15.07
CA SER A 133 2.60 -29.02 -15.69
C SER A 133 3.35 -29.89 -14.67
N ARG A 134 3.43 -29.46 -13.41
CA ARG A 134 4.01 -30.21 -12.28
C ARG A 134 3.02 -30.98 -11.41
N GLY A 135 1.72 -30.97 -11.71
CA GLY A 135 0.69 -31.67 -10.92
C GLY A 135 -0.61 -30.89 -10.72
N THR A 136 -1.45 -31.33 -9.78
CA THR A 136 -2.68 -30.60 -9.41
C THR A 136 -2.38 -29.74 -8.18
N LEU A 137 -2.50 -28.43 -8.33
CA LEU A 137 -2.28 -27.45 -7.27
C LEU A 137 -3.65 -27.09 -6.70
N GLN A 138 -3.84 -27.25 -5.40
CA GLN A 138 -5.11 -27.01 -4.70
C GLN A 138 -5.18 -25.56 -4.19
N PRO A 139 -6.38 -24.97 -4.10
CA PRO A 139 -6.55 -23.65 -3.51
C PRO A 139 -6.17 -23.67 -2.01
N PRO A 140 -5.82 -22.50 -1.44
CA PRO A 140 -5.61 -22.37 0.00
C PRO A 140 -6.87 -22.78 0.76
N VAL A 141 -6.73 -23.70 1.71
CA VAL A 141 -7.87 -24.18 2.52
C VAL A 141 -8.18 -23.13 3.58
N PRO A 142 -9.43 -22.66 3.70
CA PRO A 142 -9.82 -21.72 4.74
C PRO A 142 -9.70 -22.39 6.14
N PRO A 143 -9.39 -21.62 7.18
CA PRO A 143 -9.38 -22.13 8.55
C PRO A 143 -10.82 -22.35 9.06
N THR A 144 -11.50 -23.42 8.65
CA THR A 144 -12.89 -23.71 9.05
C THR A 144 -12.98 -24.49 10.37
N GLY A 145 -14.08 -24.31 11.11
CA GLY A 145 -14.40 -25.11 12.32
C GLY A 145 -13.53 -24.73 13.52
N PRO A 146 -12.95 -25.69 14.27
CA PRO A 146 -12.13 -25.39 15.45
C PRO A 146 -10.90 -24.52 15.15
N ALA A 147 -10.41 -24.58 13.91
CA ALA A 147 -9.30 -23.75 13.46
C ALA A 147 -9.70 -22.27 13.32
N TRP A 148 -11.00 -21.97 13.17
CA TRP A 148 -11.50 -20.61 13.03
C TRP A 148 -11.26 -19.79 14.30
N ASP A 149 -11.60 -20.36 15.46
CA ASP A 149 -11.58 -19.66 16.75
C ASP A 149 -10.16 -19.40 17.24
N VAL A 150 -9.19 -20.24 16.85
CA VAL A 150 -7.78 -20.11 17.23
C VAL A 150 -6.97 -19.23 16.26
N THR A 151 -7.49 -18.98 15.05
CA THR A 151 -6.76 -18.24 14.02
C THR A 151 -6.98 -16.73 14.19
N PRO A 152 -5.92 -15.92 14.35
CA PRO A 152 -6.04 -14.47 14.46
C PRO A 152 -6.71 -13.85 13.22
N PRO A 153 -7.47 -12.75 13.36
CA PRO A 153 -8.13 -12.07 12.24
C PRO A 153 -7.18 -11.72 11.07
N LEU A 154 -5.94 -11.32 11.35
CA LEU A 154 -4.95 -11.02 10.31
C LEU A 154 -4.57 -12.25 9.48
N SER A 155 -4.45 -13.42 10.11
CA SER A 155 -4.18 -14.67 9.40
C SER A 155 -5.37 -15.07 8.52
N LYS A 156 -6.60 -14.85 9.00
CA LYS A 156 -7.83 -15.04 8.20
C LYS A 156 -7.83 -14.14 6.96
N ARG A 157 -7.48 -12.86 7.10
CA ARG A 157 -7.35 -11.91 5.98
C ARG A 157 -6.29 -12.35 4.96
N LEU A 158 -5.15 -12.84 5.43
CA LEU A 158 -4.06 -13.30 4.56
C LEU A 158 -4.51 -14.51 3.73
N CYS A 159 -5.16 -15.48 4.35
CA CYS A 159 -5.72 -16.65 3.67
C CYS A 159 -6.76 -16.24 2.61
N PHE A 160 -7.67 -15.32 2.96
CA PHE A 160 -8.67 -14.83 2.00
C PHE A 160 -8.03 -14.12 0.80
N ARG A 161 -6.99 -13.30 1.02
CA ARG A 161 -6.20 -12.70 -0.08
C ARG A 161 -5.62 -13.75 -1.01
N GLU A 162 -4.95 -14.76 -0.47
CA GLU A 162 -4.33 -15.83 -1.27
C GLU A 162 -5.37 -16.57 -2.12
N GLN A 163 -6.61 -16.72 -1.62
CA GLN A 163 -7.70 -17.30 -2.39
C GLN A 163 -8.22 -16.37 -3.51
N ILE A 164 -8.20 -15.06 -3.31
CA ILE A 164 -8.53 -14.10 -4.40
C ILE A 164 -7.45 -14.14 -5.48
N GLU A 165 -6.17 -14.18 -5.09
CA GLU A 165 -5.04 -14.35 -6.02
C GLU A 165 -5.15 -15.69 -6.78
N TRP A 166 -5.60 -16.74 -6.09
CA TRP A 166 -5.91 -18.02 -6.73
C TRP A 166 -6.98 -17.89 -7.81
N ALA A 167 -8.06 -17.17 -7.50
CA ALA A 167 -9.17 -16.94 -8.41
C ALA A 167 -8.75 -16.13 -9.64
N GLU A 168 -7.87 -15.14 -9.48
CA GLU A 168 -7.28 -14.40 -10.60
C GLU A 168 -6.53 -15.36 -11.53
N GLY A 169 -5.64 -16.19 -10.98
CA GLY A 169 -4.92 -17.17 -11.79
C GLY A 169 -5.85 -18.19 -12.48
N ALA A 170 -6.99 -18.51 -11.87
CA ALA A 170 -8.00 -19.38 -12.46
C ALA A 170 -8.91 -18.67 -13.50
N GLY A 171 -8.82 -17.33 -13.63
CA GLY A 171 -9.68 -16.54 -14.50
C GLY A 171 -11.12 -16.39 -13.99
N LEU A 172 -11.36 -16.60 -12.69
CA LEU A 172 -12.70 -16.58 -12.07
C LEU A 172 -12.98 -15.30 -11.29
N LEU A 173 -12.19 -14.25 -11.55
CA LEU A 173 -12.24 -13.02 -10.78
C LEU A 173 -13.57 -12.27 -10.89
N GLU A 174 -14.24 -12.36 -12.04
CA GLU A 174 -15.59 -11.82 -12.26
C GLU A 174 -16.60 -12.47 -11.31
N ASN A 175 -16.62 -13.79 -11.24
CA ASN A 175 -17.51 -14.54 -10.35
C ASN A 175 -17.23 -14.23 -8.87
N VAL A 176 -15.95 -14.09 -8.51
CA VAL A 176 -15.53 -13.70 -7.16
C VAL A 176 -16.00 -12.30 -6.81
N LEU A 177 -15.83 -11.33 -7.71
CA LEU A 177 -16.29 -9.96 -7.50
C LEU A 177 -17.82 -9.87 -7.40
N ALA A 178 -18.55 -10.56 -8.27
CA ALA A 178 -20.00 -10.65 -8.19
C ALA A 178 -20.48 -11.27 -6.87
N PHE A 179 -19.81 -12.36 -6.43
CA PHE A 179 -20.09 -12.99 -5.14
C PHE A 179 -19.85 -12.02 -3.97
N MET A 180 -18.72 -11.31 -3.96
CA MET A 180 -18.40 -10.34 -2.91
C MET A 180 -19.34 -9.13 -2.87
N GLN A 181 -19.86 -8.71 -4.02
CA GLN A 181 -20.83 -7.61 -4.10
C GLN A 181 -22.24 -8.03 -3.69
N ALA A 182 -22.59 -9.31 -3.86
CA ALA A 182 -23.88 -9.86 -3.46
C ALA A 182 -24.00 -10.10 -1.94
N MET A 183 -22.88 -10.15 -1.22
CA MET A 183 -22.88 -10.34 0.24
C MET A 183 -23.25 -9.05 0.98
N SER A 184 -24.07 -9.19 2.02
CA SER A 184 -24.37 -8.10 2.96
C SER A 184 -23.19 -7.85 3.90
N GLU A 185 -23.15 -6.72 4.61
CA GLU A 185 -22.09 -6.47 5.61
C GLU A 185 -22.09 -7.52 6.74
N GLU A 186 -23.26 -8.05 7.12
CA GLU A 186 -23.41 -9.04 8.19
C GLU A 186 -22.74 -10.39 7.86
N ASP A 187 -22.57 -10.66 6.57
CA ASP A 187 -21.87 -11.84 6.06
C ASP A 187 -20.34 -11.71 6.15
N TRP A 188 -19.81 -10.55 6.54
CA TRP A 188 -18.37 -10.30 6.69
C TRP A 188 -17.95 -10.30 8.16
N LEU A 189 -16.69 -10.68 8.39
CA LEU A 189 -15.99 -10.45 9.64
C LEU A 189 -15.29 -9.07 9.58
N HIS A 190 -15.49 -8.25 10.59
CA HIS A 190 -14.84 -6.94 10.73
C HIS A 190 -13.69 -6.98 11.72
N ILE A 191 -12.77 -6.03 11.60
CA ILE A 191 -11.66 -5.93 12.54
C ILE A 191 -12.18 -5.54 13.94
N GLY A 192 -11.89 -6.37 14.96
CA GLY A 192 -12.36 -6.17 16.33
C GLY A 192 -13.63 -6.96 16.71
N GLU A 193 -14.18 -7.74 15.78
CA GLU A 193 -15.19 -8.76 16.07
C GLU A 193 -14.47 -10.12 16.10
N ASP A 194 -14.50 -10.81 17.24
CA ASP A 194 -13.93 -12.17 17.45
C ASP A 194 -15.06 -13.21 17.58
#